data_AF-A0A8J6VY31-F1
#
_entry.id   AF-A0A8J6VY31-F1
#
_cell.length_a   1.000
_cell.length_b   1.000
_cell.length_c   1.000
_cell.angle_alpha   90.00
_cell.angle_beta   90.00
_cell.angle_gamma   90.00
#
_symmetry.space_group_name_H-M   'P 1'
#
loop_
_entity.id
_entity.type
_entity.pdbx_description
1 polymer ?
#
loop_
_entity_poly.entity_id
_entity_poly.type
_entity_poly.pdbx_seq_one_letter_code
_entity_poly.pdbx_strand_id
1 'polypeptide(L)' 'MGRSPNETCWACSLLTADEARKLHDAAVGGDGCWQNAICHSRRSYYRKGRAQGVRRRSPLEENVVPVPEVPYVVL' A
#
# COMPACT_ATOMS: atom_id res chain seq x y z
N MET A 1 -9.33 -2.32 18.07
CA MET A 1 -7.86 -2.41 18.20
C MET A 1 -7.24 -2.63 16.84
N GLY A 2 -6.68 -1.58 16.23
CA GLY A 2 -5.87 -1.73 15.02
C GLY A 2 -4.45 -2.09 15.41
N ARG A 3 -3.95 -3.25 14.99
CA ARG A 3 -2.53 -3.57 15.13
C ARG A 3 -1.73 -2.57 14.30
N SER A 4 -0.61 -2.08 14.86
CA SER A 4 0.33 -1.27 14.09
C SER A 4 0.72 -2.03 12.81
N PRO A 5 0.67 -1.39 11.63
CA PRO A 5 1.09 -2.04 10.41
C PRO A 5 2.60 -2.29 10.50
N ASN A 6 2.99 -3.57 10.51
CA ASN A 6 4.40 -3.92 10.35
C ASN A 6 4.75 -3.76 8.87
N GLU A 7 5.68 -2.85 8.58
CA GLU A 7 6.15 -2.55 7.22
C GLU A 7 6.70 -3.79 6.52
N THR A 8 7.36 -4.68 7.27
CA THR A 8 7.83 -5.99 6.78
C THR A 8 6.69 -6.88 6.32
N CYS A 9 5.62 -7.01 7.11
CA CYS A 9 4.44 -7.79 6.75
C CYS A 9 3.67 -7.16 5.58
N TRP A 10 3.72 -5.83 5.47
CA TRP A 10 3.16 -5.11 4.33
C TRP A 10 3.95 -5.40 3.05
N ALA A 11 5.29 -5.34 3.09
CA ALA A 11 6.15 -5.72 1.98
C ALA A 11 5.97 -7.20 1.57
N CYS A 12 5.91 -8.12 2.54
CA CYS A 12 5.63 -9.54 2.28
C CYS A 12 4.26 -9.77 1.61
N SER A 13 3.29 -8.86 1.81
CA SER A 13 1.97 -8.96 1.16
C SER A 13 1.99 -8.57 -0.32
N LEU A 14 3.03 -7.87 -0.78
CA LEU A 14 3.23 -7.47 -2.18
C LEU A 14 3.82 -8.59 -3.04
N LEU A 15 4.64 -9.45 -2.44
CA LEU A 15 5.26 -10.60 -3.10
C LEU A 15 4.27 -11.75 -3.25
N THR A 16 4.56 -12.73 -4.12
CA THR A 16 3.84 -14.01 -4.14
C THR A 16 4.18 -14.89 -2.94
N ALA A 17 3.40 -15.95 -2.70
CA ALA A 17 3.62 -16.82 -1.55
C ALA A 17 4.96 -17.58 -1.65
N ASP A 18 5.38 -17.94 -2.86
CA ASP A 18 6.62 -18.68 -3.08
C ASP A 18 7.84 -17.75 -3.02
N GLU A 19 7.74 -16.52 -3.53
CA GLU A 19 8.79 -15.51 -3.39
C GLU A 19 9.02 -15.13 -1.92
N ALA A 20 7.93 -14.85 -1.19
CA ALA A 20 8.02 -14.49 0.22
C ALA A 20 8.57 -15.64 1.08
N ARG A 21 8.26 -16.90 0.72
CA ARG A 21 8.86 -18.07 1.37
C ARG A 21 10.36 -18.14 1.07
N LYS A 22 10.77 -18.06 -0.20
CA LYS A 22 12.19 -18.11 -0.56
C LYS A 22 13.04 -17.04 0.13
N LEU A 23 12.49 -15.84 0.32
CA LEU A 23 13.22 -14.71 0.91
C LEU A 23 13.26 -14.72 2.44
N HIS A 24 12.21 -15.22 3.09
CA HIS A 24 12.06 -15.07 4.55
C HIS A 24 11.94 -16.40 5.31
N ASP A 25 12.00 -17.53 4.62
CA ASP A 25 12.10 -18.84 5.25
C ASP A 25 13.52 -19.03 5.78
N ALA A 26 13.64 -19.32 7.07
CA ALA A 26 14.91 -19.58 7.73
C ALA A 26 15.62 -20.80 7.12
N ALA A 27 14.87 -21.76 6.57
CA ALA A 27 15.44 -22.94 5.91
C ALA A 27 16.20 -22.59 4.63
N VAL A 28 15.95 -21.42 4.04
CA VAL A 28 16.58 -20.92 2.81
C VAL A 28 17.61 -19.80 3.12
N GLY A 29 17.82 -19.47 4.40
CA GLY A 29 18.72 -18.41 4.83
C GLY A 29 18.09 -17.02 4.92
N GLY A 30 16.75 -16.95 4.96
CA GLY A 30 16.01 -15.70 5.20
C GLY A 30 15.87 -15.34 6.68
N ASP A 31 15.17 -14.23 6.96
CA ASP A 31 15.01 -13.65 8.32
C ASP A 31 14.20 -14.52 9.31
N GLY A 32 13.76 -15.72 8.91
CA GLY A 32 12.88 -16.58 9.71
C GLY A 32 11.50 -15.99 10.01
N CYS A 33 11.13 -14.91 9.32
CA CYS A 33 9.84 -14.24 9.48
C CYS A 33 8.69 -15.08 8.92
N TRP A 34 8.97 -15.98 7.96
CA TRP A 34 7.94 -16.79 7.31
C TRP A 34 7.37 -17.88 8.24
N GLN A 35 6.07 -17.83 8.51
CA GLN A 35 5.33 -18.84 9.26
C GLN A 35 4.07 -19.26 8.49
N ASN A 36 4.04 -20.50 7.98
CA ASN A 36 2.95 -20.98 7.12
C ASN A 36 1.55 -20.80 7.72
N ALA A 37 1.40 -20.99 9.04
CA ALA A 37 0.12 -20.88 9.73
C ALA A 37 -0.44 -19.44 9.76
N ILE A 38 0.42 -18.42 9.84
CA ILE A 38 -0.01 -17.02 10.07
C ILE A 38 0.27 -16.08 8.89
N CYS A 39 1.32 -16.33 8.09
CA CYS A 39 1.73 -15.44 7.01
C CYS A 39 0.70 -15.42 5.88
N HIS A 40 0.02 -16.53 5.60
CA HIS A 40 -1.09 -16.56 4.64
C HIS A 40 -2.23 -15.59 5.04
N SER A 41 -2.67 -15.67 6.30
CA SER A 41 -3.74 -14.82 6.83
C SER A 41 -3.31 -13.35 6.90
N ARG A 42 -2.10 -13.07 7.40
CA ARG A 42 -1.54 -11.71 7.47
C ARG A 42 -1.43 -11.08 6.09
N ARG A 43 -0.90 -11.80 5.09
CA ARG A 43 -0.78 -11.29 3.72
C ARG A 43 -2.15 -10.98 3.10
N SER A 44 -3.16 -11.81 3.36
CA SER A 44 -4.54 -11.55 2.93
C SER A 44 -5.11 -10.28 3.58
N TYR A 45 -4.89 -10.09 4.89
CA TYR A 45 -5.28 -8.88 5.60
C TYR A 45 -4.66 -7.61 5.01
N TYR A 46 -3.34 -7.59 4.82
CA TYR A 46 -2.64 -6.42 4.26
C TYR A 46 -3.02 -6.14 2.80
N ARG A 47 -3.24 -7.17 1.96
CA ARG A 47 -3.75 -6.99 0.59
C ARG A 47 -5.14 -6.34 0.56
N LYS A 48 -6.05 -6.77 1.45
CA LYS A 48 -7.40 -6.20 1.55
C LYS A 48 -7.39 -4.78 2.10
N GLY A 49 -6.54 -4.50 3.10
CA GLY A 49 -6.34 -3.13 3.62
C GLY A 49 -5.86 -2.16 2.53
N ARG A 50 -4.94 -2.60 1.66
CA ARG A 50 -4.50 -1.83 0.49
C ARG A 50 -5.64 -1.54 -0.47
N ALA A 51 -6.47 -2.53 -0.81
CA ALA A 51 -7.60 -2.33 -1.72
C ALA A 51 -8.58 -1.26 -1.22
N GLN A 52 -8.78 -1.16 0.10
CA GLN A 52 -9.60 -0.11 0.69
C GLN A 52 -8.93 1.27 0.68
N GLY A 53 -7.62 1.34 0.90
CA GLY A 53 -6.86 2.60 0.83
C GLY A 53 -6.79 3.18 -0.59
N VAL A 54 -6.62 2.33 -1.60
CA VAL A 54 -6.61 2.76 -3.02
C VAL A 54 -8.00 3.27 -3.43
N ARG A 55 -9.09 2.62 -3.00
CA ARG A 55 -10.46 3.09 -3.28
C ARG A 55 -10.78 4.47 -2.68
N ARG A 56 -10.13 4.86 -1.58
CA ARG A 56 -10.29 6.19 -0.98
C ARG A 56 -9.47 7.28 -1.68
N ARG A 57 -8.48 6.89 -2.48
CA ARG A 57 -7.65 7.80 -3.30
C ARG A 57 -8.14 7.79 -4.75
N SER A 58 -9.44 7.99 -4.95
CA SER A 58 -9.95 8.36 -6.28
C SER A 58 -9.19 9.60 -6.78
N PRO A 59 -8.95 9.73 -8.09
CA PRO A 59 -8.30 10.92 -8.63
C PRO A 59 -9.12 12.14 -8.22
N LEU A 60 -8.47 13.13 -7.59
CA LEU A 60 -9.06 14.45 -7.48
C LEU A 60 -9.20 14.95 -8.92
N GLU A 61 -10.43 15.10 -9.38
CA GLU A 61 -10.70 15.64 -10.71
C GLU A 61 -10.23 17.10 -10.72
N GLU A 62 -9.16 17.37 -11.46
CA GLU A 62 -8.59 18.71 -11.59
C GLU A 62 -9.56 19.59 -12.38
N ASN A 63 -10.25 20.49 -11.69
CA ASN A 63 -11.20 21.40 -12.30
C ASN A 63 -10.47 22.68 -12.73
N VAL A 64 -10.12 22.77 -14.01
CA VAL A 64 -9.46 23.94 -14.59
C VAL A 64 -10.51 25.01 -14.87
N VAL A 65 -10.48 26.12 -14.11
CA VAL A 65 -11.38 27.26 -14.31
C VAL A 65 -10.62 28.36 -15.07
N PRO A 66 -11.16 28.89 -16.19
CA PRO A 66 -10.55 30.01 -16.90
C PRO A 66 -10.63 31.28 -16.05
N VAL A 67 -9.49 31.97 -15.91
CA VAL A 67 -9.41 33.26 -15.23
C VAL A 67 -9.87 34.37 -16.19
N PRO A 68 -10.82 35.23 -15.80
CA PRO A 68 -11.24 36.34 -16.65
C PRO A 68 -10.15 37.42 -16.73
N GLU A 69 -9.89 37.92 -17.94
CA GLU A 69 -9.04 39.08 -18.16
C GLU A 69 -9.77 40.35 -17.73
N VAL A 70 -9.41 40.90 -16.56
CA VAL A 70 -9.90 42.20 -16.11
C VAL A 70 -8.90 43.30 -16.54
N PRO A 71 -9.33 44.31 -17.31
CA PRO A 71 -8.46 45.44 -17.63
C PRO A 71 -8.24 46.28 -16.38
N TYR A 72 -7.01 46.31 -15.86
CA TYR A 72 -6.64 47.23 -14.80
C TYR A 72 -6.34 48.61 -15.41
N VAL A 73 -7.14 49.61 -15.05
CA VAL A 73 -6.89 51.01 -15.40
C VAL A 73 -5.97 51.59 -14.33
N VAL A 74 -4.76 51.98 -14.72
CA VAL A 74 -3.84 52.74 -13.86
C VAL A 74 -4.18 54.22 -14.04
N LEU A 75 -4.59 54.88 -12.94
CA LEU A 75 -4.89 56.31 -12.86
C LEU A 75 -3.63 57.17 -12.82
#